data_AF-A0A9P7DF13-F1
#
_entry.id   AF-A0A9P7DF13-F1
#
_cell.length_a   1.000
_cell.length_b   1.000
_cell.length_c   1.000
_cell.angle_alpha   90.00
_cell.angle_beta   90.00
_cell.angle_gamma   90.00
#
_symmetry.space_group_name_H-M   'P 1'
#
loop_
_entity.id
_entity.type
_entity.pdbx_description
1 polymer ?
#
loop_
_entity_poly.entity_id
_entity_poly.type
_entity_poly.pdbx_seq_one_letter_code
_entity_poly.pdbx_strand_id
1 'polypeptide(L)'
;MPRGAFLYSAHDPTLQKAWSTCGAEMNWGSYFALAMLPFLVRFVQSIRRYKDSKLPTHLINAGKYGMGIVYYFCYYLWRRDGESDDGASFVIWCLSAVVYSLYGCAWDFAMDWSICKPRAKYPLLRRDLVYTSQIPLYYVALVMNLVIRFLWVFYIPSWSYFNLRSFLCSLMEMLRRVVWNFYRLENEHLGNMDQYRITRECPLPYSFDNPQQEDEEDEEDKA
;
A
#
# COMPACT_ATOMS: atom_id res chain seq x y z
N MET A 1 -12.80 10.58 -52.34
CA MET A 1 -12.39 10.11 -51.00
C MET A 1 -11.48 8.91 -51.16
N PRO A 2 -10.26 8.97 -50.63
CA PRO A 2 -9.73 7.82 -49.91
C PRO A 2 -9.27 8.26 -48.52
N ARG A 3 -9.90 7.71 -47.48
CA ARG A 3 -9.39 7.77 -46.10
C ARG A 3 -8.24 6.77 -46.01
N GLY A 4 -7.03 7.21 -46.32
CA GLY A 4 -5.82 6.45 -46.02
C GLY A 4 -5.65 6.39 -44.50
N ALA A 5 -5.68 5.19 -43.92
CA ALA A 5 -5.25 4.98 -42.55
C ALA A 5 -3.76 5.33 -42.47
N PHE A 6 -3.44 6.45 -41.83
CA PHE A 6 -2.06 6.83 -41.53
C PHE A 6 -1.52 5.85 -40.47
N LEU A 7 -0.90 4.76 -40.92
CA LEU A 7 -0.02 3.96 -40.10
C LEU A 7 1.27 4.77 -39.89
N TYR A 8 1.28 5.59 -38.85
CA TYR A 8 2.51 6.26 -38.42
C TYR A 8 3.51 5.21 -37.93
N SER A 9 4.68 5.17 -38.56
CA SER A 9 5.80 4.36 -38.07
C SER A 9 6.31 4.96 -36.76
N ALA A 10 6.76 4.11 -35.82
CA ALA A 10 7.37 4.55 -34.56
C ALA A 10 8.64 5.41 -34.79
N HIS A 11 9.20 5.39 -36.01
CA HIS A 11 10.33 6.21 -36.45
C HIS A 11 9.95 7.47 -37.23
N ASP A 12 8.67 7.87 -37.24
CA ASP A 12 8.30 9.15 -37.82
C ASP A 12 8.94 10.31 -37.02
N PRO A 13 9.78 11.16 -37.65
CA PRO A 13 10.48 12.24 -36.97
C PRO A 13 9.53 13.28 -36.35
N THR A 14 8.30 13.42 -36.87
CA THR A 14 7.28 14.30 -36.28
C THR A 14 6.77 13.77 -34.93
N LEU A 15 6.58 12.45 -34.83
CA LEU A 15 6.24 11.78 -33.59
C LEU A 15 7.41 11.82 -32.61
N GLN A 16 8.63 11.53 -33.03
CA GLN A 16 9.81 11.64 -32.16
C GLN A 16 9.99 13.06 -31.60
N LYS A 17 9.73 14.09 -32.41
CA LYS A 17 9.77 15.50 -31.99
C LYS A 17 8.62 15.84 -31.03
N ALA A 18 7.43 15.26 -31.21
CA ALA A 18 6.34 15.41 -30.26
C ALA A 18 6.69 14.75 -28.91
N TRP A 19 7.31 13.58 -28.91
CA TRP A 19 7.77 12.89 -27.70
C TRP A 19 8.81 13.69 -26.92
N SER A 20 9.75 14.37 -27.60
CA SER A 20 10.73 15.24 -26.92
C SER A 20 10.11 16.55 -26.41
N THR A 21 9.20 17.15 -27.18
CA THR A 21 8.49 18.38 -26.79
C THR A 21 7.55 18.16 -25.60
N CYS A 22 6.93 16.98 -25.52
CA CYS A 22 6.11 16.54 -24.39
C CYS A 22 6.94 15.92 -23.25
N GLY A 23 8.28 16.00 -23.28
CA GLY A 23 9.13 15.42 -22.26
C GLY A 23 8.92 16.03 -20.87
N ALA A 24 9.26 15.25 -19.84
CA ALA A 24 9.17 15.68 -18.44
C ALA A 24 10.05 16.91 -18.14
N GLU A 25 11.14 17.12 -18.88
CA GLU A 25 12.05 18.25 -18.70
C GLU A 25 11.36 19.61 -18.91
N MET A 26 10.60 19.76 -20.00
CA MET A 26 9.96 21.03 -20.34
C MET A 26 8.60 21.22 -19.66
N ASN A 27 7.90 20.13 -19.32
CA ASN A 27 6.53 20.17 -18.77
C ASN A 27 6.41 19.57 -17.35
N TRP A 28 7.50 19.51 -16.57
CA TRP A 28 7.53 18.83 -15.27
C TRP A 28 6.40 19.26 -14.31
N GLY A 29 6.00 20.53 -14.34
CA GLY A 29 4.96 21.08 -13.47
C GLY A 29 3.57 20.47 -13.70
N SER A 30 3.18 20.23 -14.96
CA SER A 30 1.88 19.62 -15.26
C SER A 30 1.86 18.14 -14.89
N TYR A 31 2.97 17.43 -15.15
CA TYR A 31 3.13 16.04 -14.72
C TYR A 31 3.11 15.89 -13.19
N PHE A 32 3.78 16.81 -12.47
CA PHE A 32 3.71 16.86 -11.01
C PHE A 32 2.29 17.11 -10.52
N ALA A 33 1.58 18.09 -11.08
CA ALA A 33 0.20 18.41 -10.70
C ALA A 33 -0.75 17.21 -10.87
N LEU A 34 -0.62 16.48 -11.99
CA LEU A 34 -1.40 15.27 -12.24
C LEU A 34 -1.01 14.12 -11.29
N ALA A 35 0.28 13.93 -11.00
CA ALA A 35 0.75 12.89 -10.10
C ALA A 35 0.36 13.14 -8.64
N MET A 36 0.36 14.40 -8.19
CA MET A 36 0.06 14.75 -6.79
C MET A 36 -1.44 14.76 -6.46
N LEU A 37 -2.32 14.93 -7.47
CA LEU A 37 -3.77 15.05 -7.28
C LEU A 37 -4.39 13.97 -6.36
N PRO A 38 -4.19 12.66 -6.60
CA PRO A 38 -4.77 11.63 -5.73
C PRO A 38 -4.25 11.72 -4.28
N PHE A 39 -2.99 12.11 -4.09
CA PHE A 39 -2.40 12.28 -2.76
C PHE A 39 -2.98 13.50 -2.05
N LEU A 40 -3.13 14.63 -2.74
CA LEU A 40 -3.71 15.84 -2.18
C LEU A 40 -5.16 15.62 -1.74
N VAL A 41 -5.97 14.95 -2.58
CA VAL A 41 -7.35 14.61 -2.23
C VAL A 41 -7.38 13.79 -0.94
N ARG A 42 -6.55 12.74 -0.84
CA ARG A 42 -6.49 11.88 0.35
C ARG A 42 -5.92 12.59 1.59
N PHE A 43 -4.98 13.50 1.40
CA PHE A 43 -4.41 14.34 2.44
C PHE A 43 -5.48 15.23 3.08
N VAL A 44 -6.20 16.00 2.25
CA VAL A 44 -7.27 16.90 2.70
C VAL A 44 -8.41 16.11 3.35
N GLN A 45 -8.82 14.99 2.77
CA GLN A 45 -9.82 14.09 3.36
C GLN A 45 -9.39 13.60 4.76
N SER A 46 -8.12 13.22 4.92
CA SER A 46 -7.60 12.71 6.19
C SER A 46 -7.53 13.80 7.26
N ILE A 47 -7.15 15.04 6.89
CA ILE A 47 -7.20 16.21 7.79
C ILE A 47 -8.63 16.51 8.22
N ARG A 48 -9.58 16.52 7.27
CA ARG A 48 -10.98 16.76 7.59
C ARG A 48 -11.52 15.70 8.57
N ARG A 49 -11.22 14.42 8.31
CA ARG A 49 -11.63 13.33 9.19
C ARG A 49 -11.00 13.42 10.58
N TYR A 50 -9.75 13.90 10.68
CA TYR A 50 -9.12 14.20 11.96
C TYR A 50 -9.83 15.35 12.69
N LYS A 51 -10.23 16.41 11.97
CA LYS A 51 -10.99 17.52 12.56
C LYS A 51 -12.30 17.04 13.18
N ASP A 52 -12.99 16.13 12.50
CA ASP A 52 -14.31 15.64 12.90
C ASP A 52 -14.25 14.61 14.04
N SER A 53 -13.31 13.64 13.97
CA SER A 53 -13.24 12.52 14.93
C SER A 53 -12.19 12.68 16.03
N LYS A 54 -11.22 13.59 15.87
CA LYS A 54 -10.04 13.77 16.74
C LYS A 54 -9.17 12.52 16.93
N LEU A 55 -9.37 11.48 16.12
CA LEU A 55 -8.57 10.26 16.20
C LEU A 55 -7.19 10.48 15.53
N PRO A 56 -6.06 10.34 16.26
CA PRO A 56 -4.73 10.62 15.74
C PRO A 56 -4.36 9.77 14.51
N THR A 57 -4.93 8.57 14.37
CA THR A 57 -4.75 7.70 13.21
C THR A 57 -5.03 8.40 11.88
N HIS A 58 -6.00 9.32 11.84
CA HIS A 58 -6.29 10.09 10.62
C HIS A 58 -5.22 11.13 10.30
N LEU A 59 -4.61 11.73 11.33
CA LEU A 59 -3.50 12.65 11.15
C LEU A 59 -2.23 11.93 10.67
N ILE A 60 -1.96 10.74 11.23
CA ILE A 60 -0.87 9.87 10.75
C ILE A 60 -1.14 9.47 9.28
N ASN A 61 -2.38 9.15 8.93
CA ASN A 61 -2.75 8.87 7.54
C ASN A 61 -2.55 10.10 6.62
N ALA A 62 -2.86 11.31 7.10
CA ALA A 62 -2.57 12.54 6.37
C ALA A 62 -1.05 12.69 6.14
N GLY A 63 -0.23 12.50 7.18
CA GLY A 63 1.22 12.52 7.08
C GLY A 63 1.74 11.58 5.98
N LYS A 64 1.23 10.35 5.91
CA LYS A 64 1.57 9.38 4.85
C LYS A 64 1.33 9.93 3.44
N TYR A 65 0.17 10.53 3.18
CA TYR A 65 -0.12 11.12 1.87
C TYR A 65 0.70 12.40 1.60
N GLY A 66 0.99 13.19 2.65
CA GLY A 66 1.89 14.33 2.57
C GLY A 66 3.30 13.93 2.14
N MET A 67 3.84 12.84 2.68
CA MET A 67 5.14 12.30 2.25
C MET A 67 5.12 11.84 0.79
N GLY A 68 3.99 11.34 0.28
CA GLY A 68 3.82 11.04 -1.14
C GLY A 68 3.91 12.29 -2.03
N ILE A 69 3.31 13.41 -1.61
CA ILE A 69 3.40 14.69 -2.33
C ILE A 69 4.86 15.15 -2.38
N VAL A 70 5.58 15.11 -1.25
CA VAL A 70 6.99 15.49 -1.17
C VAL A 70 7.84 14.59 -2.08
N TYR A 71 7.62 13.27 -2.04
CA TYR A 71 8.32 12.33 -2.92
C TYR A 71 8.18 12.67 -4.40
N TYR A 72 6.94 12.90 -4.89
CA TYR A 72 6.73 13.24 -6.29
C TYR A 72 7.30 14.61 -6.64
N PHE A 73 7.25 15.58 -5.73
CA PHE A 73 7.88 16.88 -5.93
C PHE A 73 9.39 16.75 -6.13
N CYS A 74 10.07 16.03 -5.23
CA CYS A 74 11.50 15.76 -5.34
C CYS A 74 11.85 14.97 -6.61
N TYR A 75 11.01 13.98 -6.99
CA TYR A 75 11.19 13.22 -8.22
C TYR A 75 11.18 14.11 -9.46
N TYR A 76 10.15 14.95 -9.63
CA TYR A 76 10.06 15.81 -10.81
C TYR A 76 11.09 16.94 -10.81
N LEU A 77 11.52 17.42 -9.64
CA LEU A 77 12.66 18.34 -9.53
C LEU A 77 13.95 17.70 -10.04
N TRP A 78 14.25 16.46 -9.64
CA TRP A 78 15.39 15.73 -10.17
C TRP A 78 15.28 15.53 -11.69
N ARG A 79 14.10 15.15 -12.19
CA ARG A 79 13.89 14.95 -13.64
C ARG A 79 13.95 16.23 -14.48
N ARG A 80 13.74 17.41 -13.86
CA ARG A 80 13.86 18.71 -14.54
C ARG A 80 15.31 19.04 -14.89
N ASP A 81 16.25 18.71 -14.02
CA ASP A 81 17.65 19.12 -14.14
C ASP A 81 18.47 18.18 -15.05
N GLY A 82 17.81 17.28 -15.79
CA GLY A 82 18.41 16.19 -16.56
C GLY A 82 18.79 15.00 -15.68
N GLU A 83 18.98 13.81 -16.26
CA GLU A 83 19.35 12.54 -15.57
C GLU A 83 20.78 12.56 -14.99
N SER A 84 21.18 13.65 -14.35
CA SER A 84 22.46 13.75 -13.66
C SER A 84 22.33 13.06 -12.31
N ASP A 85 22.77 11.81 -12.24
CA ASP A 85 22.70 10.95 -11.04
C ASP A 85 23.67 11.37 -9.90
N ASP A 86 24.39 12.49 -10.07
CA ASP A 86 25.38 13.00 -9.12
C ASP A 86 24.93 14.28 -8.39
N GLY A 87 23.71 14.76 -8.65
CA GLY A 87 23.19 16.03 -8.13
C GLY A 87 22.56 15.96 -6.74
N ALA A 88 22.49 17.10 -6.04
CA ALA A 88 21.80 17.21 -4.75
C ALA A 88 20.30 16.85 -4.85
N SER A 89 19.65 17.15 -5.99
CA SER A 89 18.25 16.80 -6.26
C SER A 89 18.03 15.28 -6.30
N PHE A 90 18.97 14.51 -6.84
CA PHE A 90 18.95 13.04 -6.85
C PHE A 90 19.03 12.48 -5.42
N VAL A 91 19.96 12.98 -4.61
CA VAL A 91 20.12 12.54 -3.20
C VAL A 91 18.86 12.85 -2.39
N ILE A 92 18.31 14.06 -2.53
CA ILE A 92 17.08 14.47 -1.85
C ILE A 92 15.91 13.58 -2.28
N TRP A 93 15.80 13.27 -3.57
CA TRP A 93 14.78 12.35 -4.07
C TRP A 93 14.95 10.95 -3.47
N CYS A 94 16.14 10.37 -3.50
CA CYS A 94 16.42 9.06 -2.91
C CYS A 94 16.05 9.00 -1.43
N LEU A 95 16.41 10.01 -0.65
CA LEU A 95 16.04 10.12 0.76
C LEU A 95 14.51 10.18 0.94
N SER A 96 13.84 11.04 0.16
CA SER A 96 12.38 11.13 0.19
C SER A 96 11.69 9.82 -0.20
N ALA A 97 12.26 9.07 -1.16
CA ALA A 97 11.76 7.80 -1.65
C ALA A 97 11.89 6.70 -0.59
N VAL A 98 13.05 6.62 0.08
CA VAL A 98 13.27 5.68 1.20
C VAL A 98 12.27 5.95 2.31
N VAL A 99 12.12 7.21 2.75
CA VAL A 99 11.20 7.54 3.84
C VAL A 99 9.75 7.25 3.45
N TYR A 100 9.34 7.59 2.23
CA TYR A 100 8.00 7.31 1.73
C TYR A 100 7.71 5.80 1.65
N SER A 101 8.65 5.00 1.12
CA SER A 101 8.54 3.55 1.06
C SER A 101 8.47 2.91 2.44
N LEU A 102 9.34 3.32 3.38
CA LEU A 102 9.36 2.80 4.75
C LEU A 102 8.09 3.16 5.51
N TYR A 103 7.63 4.41 5.43
CA TYR A 103 6.41 4.83 6.11
C TYR A 103 5.20 4.04 5.59
N GLY A 104 5.07 3.92 4.28
CA GLY A 104 3.97 3.13 3.74
C GLY A 104 4.09 1.63 4.05
N CYS A 105 5.29 1.06 4.11
CA CYS A 105 5.50 -0.32 4.54
C CYS A 105 5.09 -0.53 6.00
N ALA A 106 5.51 0.38 6.89
CA ALA A 106 5.10 0.38 8.28
C ALA A 106 3.57 0.52 8.43
N TRP A 107 2.93 1.33 7.59
CA TRP A 107 1.47 1.45 7.55
C TRP A 107 0.79 0.14 7.13
N ASP A 108 1.25 -0.49 6.04
CA ASP A 108 0.68 -1.75 5.56
C ASP A 108 0.73 -2.81 6.67
N PHE A 109 1.86 -2.91 7.35
CA PHE A 109 2.08 -3.90 8.40
C PHE A 109 1.32 -3.57 9.68
N ALA A 110 1.48 -2.37 10.23
CA ALA A 110 0.92 -2.03 11.53
C ALA A 110 -0.59 -1.74 11.48
N MET A 111 -1.07 -1.09 10.41
CA MET A 111 -2.45 -0.61 10.33
C MET A 111 -3.33 -1.49 9.45
N ASP A 112 -2.90 -1.79 8.22
CA ASP A 112 -3.78 -2.48 7.27
C ASP A 112 -3.82 -4.00 7.50
N TRP A 113 -2.71 -4.61 7.90
CA TRP A 113 -2.62 -6.06 8.15
C TRP A 113 -2.61 -6.41 9.65
N SER A 114 -2.43 -5.41 10.52
CA SER A 114 -2.35 -5.53 12.00
C SER A 114 -1.35 -6.59 12.48
N ILE A 115 -0.28 -6.80 11.72
CA ILE A 115 0.79 -7.75 12.03
C ILE A 115 1.80 -7.12 12.99
N CYS A 116 2.77 -7.89 13.49
CA CYS A 116 3.73 -7.50 14.53
C CYS A 116 3.13 -7.37 15.94
N LYS A 117 2.23 -8.28 16.33
CA LYS A 117 1.75 -8.36 17.72
C LYS A 117 2.68 -9.26 18.54
N PRO A 118 3.29 -8.76 19.64
CA PRO A 118 4.33 -9.49 20.39
C PRO A 118 3.87 -10.76 21.14
N ARG A 119 2.61 -11.17 21.00
CA ARG A 119 2.03 -12.37 21.66
C ARG A 119 1.33 -13.32 20.68
N ALA A 120 1.69 -13.30 19.40
CA ALA A 120 1.12 -14.20 18.40
C ALA A 120 1.80 -15.58 18.42
N LYS A 121 1.05 -16.63 18.05
CA LYS A 121 1.55 -18.02 17.91
C LYS A 121 2.70 -18.11 16.89
N TYR A 122 2.65 -17.27 15.85
CA TYR A 122 3.70 -17.13 14.85
C TYR A 122 4.35 -15.74 14.96
N PRO A 123 5.68 -15.64 15.06
CA PRO A 123 6.37 -14.36 15.24
C PRO A 123 6.07 -13.42 14.06
N LEU A 124 5.97 -12.11 14.32
CA LEU A 124 5.58 -11.08 13.35
C LEU A 124 4.15 -11.17 12.81
N LEU A 125 3.41 -12.24 13.04
CA LEU A 125 2.00 -12.36 12.64
C LEU A 125 1.06 -11.87 13.75
N ARG A 126 -0.24 -11.88 13.44
CA ARG A 126 -1.32 -11.64 14.43
C ARG A 126 -1.78 -12.97 15.04
N ARG A 127 -2.55 -12.89 16.13
CA ARG A 127 -3.03 -14.06 16.88
C ARG A 127 -4.02 -14.89 16.06
N ASP A 128 -4.97 -14.21 15.42
CA ASP A 128 -6.07 -14.85 14.69
C ASP A 128 -5.86 -14.72 13.18
N LEU A 129 -5.78 -15.86 12.50
CA LEU A 129 -5.50 -15.97 11.07
C LEU A 129 -6.59 -16.84 10.45
N VAL A 130 -7.22 -16.38 9.37
CA VAL A 130 -8.27 -17.14 8.69
C VAL A 130 -7.65 -18.35 8.00
N TYR A 131 -6.48 -18.18 7.38
CA TYR A 131 -5.81 -19.24 6.61
C TYR A 131 -4.67 -19.88 7.39
N THR A 132 -5.00 -20.55 8.51
CA THR A 132 -3.99 -21.22 9.36
C THR A 132 -3.23 -22.35 8.64
N SER A 133 -3.80 -22.95 7.59
CA SER A 133 -3.12 -23.98 6.79
C SER A 133 -2.02 -23.45 5.86
N GLN A 134 -1.94 -22.13 5.61
CA GLN A 134 -1.06 -21.54 4.60
C GLN A 134 -0.16 -20.43 5.16
N ILE A 135 0.41 -20.67 6.35
CA ILE A 135 1.29 -19.73 7.06
C ILE A 135 2.46 -19.20 6.18
N PRO A 136 3.13 -20.00 5.33
CA PRO A 136 4.21 -19.50 4.49
C PRO A 136 3.78 -18.35 3.56
N LEU A 137 2.53 -18.33 3.09
CA LEU A 137 2.03 -17.28 2.20
C LEU A 137 2.01 -15.92 2.88
N TYR A 138 1.78 -15.86 4.19
CA TYR A 138 1.85 -14.60 4.94
C TYR A 138 3.27 -14.04 4.93
N TYR A 139 4.28 -14.86 5.22
CA TYR A 139 5.67 -14.41 5.20
C TYR A 139 6.14 -14.02 3.81
N VAL A 140 5.75 -14.78 2.78
CA VAL A 140 6.01 -14.41 1.38
C VAL A 140 5.38 -13.05 1.06
N ALA A 141 4.15 -12.80 1.51
CA ALA A 141 3.51 -11.51 1.30
C ALA A 141 4.21 -10.35 2.01
N LEU A 142 4.78 -10.58 3.20
CA LEU A 142 5.59 -9.58 3.90
C LEU A 142 6.83 -9.19 3.10
N VAL A 143 7.60 -10.19 2.68
CA VAL A 143 8.82 -9.97 1.91
C VAL A 143 8.49 -9.33 0.55
N MET A 144 7.46 -9.84 -0.13
CA MET A 144 6.99 -9.32 -1.41
C MET A 144 6.55 -7.85 -1.29
N ASN A 145 5.79 -7.49 -0.24
CA ASN A 145 5.38 -6.11 -0.02
C ASN A 145 6.58 -5.20 0.23
N LEU A 146 7.54 -5.64 1.05
CA LEU A 146 8.76 -4.88 1.33
C LEU A 146 9.59 -4.64 0.07
N VAL A 147 9.88 -5.69 -0.71
CA VAL A 147 10.72 -5.57 -1.91
C VAL A 147 10.04 -4.70 -2.97
N ILE A 148 8.75 -4.93 -3.26
CA ILE A 148 8.04 -4.18 -4.30
C ILE A 148 7.85 -2.70 -3.91
N ARG A 149 7.81 -2.36 -2.61
CA ARG A 149 7.82 -0.97 -2.13
C ARG A 149 9.05 -0.17 -2.58
N PHE A 150 10.15 -0.84 -2.92
CA PHE A 150 11.38 -0.23 -3.45
C PHE A 150 11.49 -0.33 -4.98
N LEU A 151 10.38 -0.58 -5.70
CA LEU A 151 10.36 -0.57 -7.16
C LEU A 151 10.90 0.73 -7.78
N TRP A 152 10.86 1.85 -7.08
CA TRP A 152 11.42 3.11 -7.54
C TRP A 152 12.93 3.02 -7.84
N VAL A 153 13.67 2.13 -7.17
CA VAL A 153 15.10 1.89 -7.41
C VAL A 153 15.35 1.37 -8.82
N PHE A 154 14.41 0.56 -9.34
CA PHE A 154 14.49 0.12 -10.72
C PHE A 154 14.52 1.32 -11.65
N TYR A 155 13.98 2.50 -11.28
CA TYR A 155 13.93 3.64 -12.19
C TYR A 155 15.27 4.35 -12.45
N ILE A 156 16.30 4.09 -11.64
CA ILE A 156 17.60 4.78 -11.67
C ILE A 156 18.43 4.43 -12.93
N PRO A 157 18.68 3.15 -13.29
CA PRO A 157 19.59 2.85 -14.39
C PRO A 157 19.06 3.34 -15.75
N SER A 158 19.94 3.89 -16.58
CA SER A 158 19.64 4.47 -17.90
C SER A 158 19.63 3.48 -19.08
N TRP A 159 19.61 2.16 -18.81
CA TRP A 159 19.70 1.14 -19.86
C TRP A 159 18.51 1.14 -20.84
N SER A 160 18.76 0.61 -22.04
CA SER A 160 17.93 0.77 -23.25
C SER A 160 16.51 0.15 -23.23
N TYR A 161 16.03 -0.42 -22.12
CA TYR A 161 14.73 -1.12 -22.03
C TYR A 161 13.71 -0.43 -21.09
N PHE A 162 13.62 0.89 -21.14
CA PHE A 162 12.73 1.69 -20.29
C PHE A 162 11.26 1.22 -20.33
N ASN A 163 10.73 0.91 -21.52
CA ASN A 163 9.34 0.49 -21.70
C ASN A 163 9.04 -0.86 -21.04
N LEU A 164 9.92 -1.85 -21.25
CA LEU A 164 9.77 -3.17 -20.64
C LEU A 164 9.88 -3.08 -19.12
N ARG A 165 10.86 -2.31 -18.60
CA ARG A 165 11.01 -2.11 -17.16
C ARG A 165 9.79 -1.44 -16.55
N SER A 166 9.26 -0.40 -17.19
CA SER A 166 8.06 0.30 -16.72
C SER A 166 6.83 -0.60 -16.72
N PHE A 167 6.69 -1.46 -17.73
CA PHE A 167 5.64 -2.48 -17.76
C PHE A 167 5.78 -3.49 -16.60
N LEU A 168 6.98 -4.05 -16.40
CA LEU A 168 7.23 -5.01 -15.32
C LEU A 168 7.03 -4.40 -13.93
N CYS A 169 7.49 -3.16 -13.70
CA CYS A 169 7.28 -2.44 -12.44
C CYS A 169 5.79 -2.21 -12.20
N SER A 170 5.04 -1.81 -13.24
CA SER A 170 3.59 -1.61 -13.13
C SER A 170 2.85 -2.92 -12.83
N LEU A 171 3.25 -4.02 -13.47
CA LEU A 171 2.70 -5.35 -13.21
C LEU A 171 2.98 -5.81 -11.77
N MET A 172 4.21 -5.62 -11.27
CA MET A 172 4.58 -5.95 -9.90
C MET A 172 3.80 -5.11 -8.87
N GLU A 173 3.66 -3.80 -9.08
CA GLU A 173 2.83 -2.96 -8.20
C GLU A 173 1.36 -3.38 -8.23
N MET A 174 0.82 -3.76 -9.39
CA MET A 174 -0.54 -4.28 -9.51
C MET A 174 -0.72 -5.57 -8.71
N LEU A 175 0.18 -6.55 -8.84
CA LEU A 175 0.13 -7.79 -8.07
C LEU A 175 0.23 -7.55 -6.57
N ARG A 176 1.14 -6.64 -6.14
CA ARG A 176 1.26 -6.26 -4.73
C ARG A 176 -0.06 -5.68 -4.19
N ARG A 177 -0.77 -4.88 -4.98
CA ARG A 177 -2.09 -4.34 -4.61
C ARG A 177 -3.15 -5.43 -4.45
N VAL A 178 -3.15 -6.45 -5.30
CA VAL A 178 -4.05 -7.60 -5.17
C VAL A 178 -3.81 -8.31 -3.83
N VAL A 179 -2.54 -8.63 -3.54
CA VAL A 179 -2.12 -9.26 -2.28
C VAL A 179 -2.48 -8.38 -1.07
N TRP A 180 -2.20 -7.08 -1.14
CA TRP A 180 -2.54 -6.13 -0.07
C TRP A 180 -4.04 -6.04 0.21
N ASN A 181 -4.88 -6.03 -0.82
CA ASN A 181 -6.33 -5.99 -0.64
C ASN A 181 -6.85 -7.25 0.05
N PHE A 182 -6.29 -8.42 -0.29
CA PHE A 182 -6.66 -9.68 0.33
C PHE A 182 -6.42 -9.67 1.85
N TYR A 183 -5.19 -9.34 2.27
CA TYR A 183 -4.85 -9.30 3.70
C TYR A 183 -5.52 -8.15 4.46
N ARG A 184 -5.78 -7.01 3.80
CA ARG A 184 -6.58 -5.92 4.38
C ARG A 184 -8.01 -6.36 4.63
N LEU A 185 -8.63 -7.04 3.66
CA LEU A 185 -9.99 -7.55 3.79
C LEU A 185 -10.08 -8.61 4.89
N GLU A 186 -9.08 -9.48 4.98
CA GLU A 186 -8.99 -10.46 6.08
C GLU A 186 -8.87 -9.77 7.45
N ASN A 187 -8.03 -8.74 7.58
CA ASN A 187 -7.88 -7.97 8.83
C ASN A 187 -9.18 -7.24 9.21
N GLU A 188 -9.87 -6.64 8.24
CA GLU A 188 -11.18 -6.00 8.45
C GLU A 188 -12.26 -7.02 8.83
N HIS A 189 -12.24 -8.21 8.22
CA HIS A 189 -13.18 -9.28 8.55
C HIS A 189 -13.01 -9.73 10.01
N LEU A 190 -11.77 -10.00 10.43
CA LEU A 190 -11.46 -10.35 11.80
C LEU A 190 -11.83 -9.23 12.78
N GLY A 191 -11.51 -7.97 12.45
CA GLY A 191 -11.89 -6.83 13.27
C GLY A 191 -13.41 -6.65 13.44
N ASN A 192 -14.20 -6.95 12.41
CA ASN A 192 -15.66 -6.90 12.51
C ASN A 192 -16.27 -8.10 13.26
N MET A 193 -15.63 -9.27 13.20
CA MET A 193 -16.01 -10.44 14.02
C MET A 193 -15.75 -10.18 15.51
N ASP A 194 -14.59 -9.60 15.85
CA ASP A 194 -14.21 -9.25 17.22
C ASP A 194 -15.13 -8.19 17.84
N GLN A 195 -15.68 -7.28 17.02
CA GLN A 195 -16.65 -6.27 17.46
C GLN A 195 -18.11 -6.78 17.50
N TYR A 196 -18.34 -8.09 17.33
CA TYR A 196 -19.68 -8.71 17.25
C TYR A 196 -20.61 -8.07 16.22
N ARG A 197 -20.05 -7.40 15.20
CA ARG A 197 -20.83 -6.69 14.19
C ARG A 197 -21.43 -7.64 13.15
N ILE A 198 -20.94 -8.88 13.10
CA ILE A 198 -21.30 -9.91 12.11
C ILE A 198 -21.92 -11.16 12.78
N THR A 199 -21.80 -11.35 14.09
CA THR A 199 -22.41 -12.46 14.81
C THR A 199 -23.81 -12.08 15.30
N ARG A 200 -24.83 -12.88 14.92
CA ARG A 200 -26.22 -12.71 15.36
C ARG A 200 -26.44 -13.01 16.85
N GLU A 201 -25.46 -13.61 17.52
CA GLU A 201 -25.57 -14.00 18.91
C GLU A 201 -24.67 -13.12 19.76
N CYS A 202 -25.28 -12.13 20.39
CA CYS A 202 -24.67 -11.34 21.46
C CYS A 202 -24.67 -12.23 22.71
N PRO A 203 -23.51 -12.48 23.34
CA PRO A 203 -23.50 -13.23 24.59
C PRO A 203 -24.38 -12.48 25.61
N LEU A 204 -25.36 -13.19 26.17
CA LEU A 204 -26.22 -12.63 27.19
C LEU A 204 -25.37 -12.26 28.41
N PRO A 205 -25.64 -11.13 29.09
CA PRO A 205 -24.86 -10.66 30.23
C PRO A 205 -24.99 -11.56 31.48
N TYR A 206 -25.63 -12.73 31.37
CA TYR A 206 -25.81 -13.71 32.42
C TYR A 206 -25.57 -15.12 31.85
N SER A 207 -24.90 -15.95 32.63
CA SER A 207 -24.80 -17.39 32.38
C SER A 207 -26.13 -18.05 32.67
N PHE A 208 -26.47 -19.07 31.87
CA PHE A 208 -27.45 -20.06 32.31
C PHE A 208 -26.71 -21.03 33.21
N ASP A 209 -27.05 -21.04 34.50
CA ASP A 209 -26.72 -22.18 35.36
C ASP A 209 -27.49 -23.36 34.77
N ASN A 210 -26.80 -24.26 34.08
CA ASN A 210 -27.40 -25.45 33.52
C ASN A 210 -27.55 -26.46 34.68
N PRO A 211 -28.75 -26.69 35.23
CA PRO A 211 -28.90 -27.54 36.42
C PRO A 211 -28.49 -28.99 36.15
N GLN A 212 -28.40 -29.37 34.87
CA GLN A 212 -28.03 -30.72 34.43
C GLN A 212 -26.54 -31.04 34.61
N GLN A 213 -25.69 -30.06 34.94
CA GLN A 213 -24.26 -30.29 35.17
C GLN A 213 -23.92 -30.51 36.65
N GLU A 214 -24.77 -30.07 37.58
CA GLU A 214 -24.55 -30.30 39.02
C GLU A 214 -24.90 -31.75 39.41
N ASP A 215 -25.85 -32.39 38.70
CA ASP A 215 -26.24 -33.77 39.00
C ASP A 215 -25.22 -34.83 38.49
N GLU A 216 -24.34 -34.49 37.53
CA GLU A 216 -23.31 -35.41 37.02
C GLU A 216 -22.02 -35.41 37.89
N GLU A 217 -21.68 -34.31 38.57
CA GLU A 217 -20.50 -34.24 39.44
C GLU A 217 -20.70 -35.04 40.76
N ASP A 218 -21.94 -35.16 41.24
CA ASP A 218 -22.27 -35.91 42.47
C ASP A 218 -22.24 -37.45 42.32
N GLU A 219 -22.25 -37.98 41.08
CA GLU A 219 -22.16 -39.42 40.81
C GLU A 219 -20.73 -39.94 40.61
N GLU A 220 -19.78 -39.12 40.13
CA GLU A 220 -18.38 -39.56 39.93
C GLU A 220 -17.59 -39.69 41.25
N ASP A 221 -17.97 -38.97 42.31
CA ASP A 221 -17.29 -39.03 43.62
C ASP A 221 -17.69 -40.25 44.50
N LYS A 222 -18.49 -41.19 43.97
CA LYS A 222 -18.93 -42.40 44.68
C LYS A 222 -18.47 -43.74 44.08
N ALA A 223 -17.53 -43.74 43.14
CA ALA A 223 -16.94 -44.95 42.56
C ALA A 223 -15.57 -45.32 43.16
#